data_AF-A0A418GNA1-F1
#
_entry.id   AF-A0A418GNA1-F1
#
_cell.length_a   1.000
_cell.length_b   1.000
_cell.length_c   1.000
_cell.angle_alpha   90.00
_cell.angle_beta   90.00
_cell.angle_gamma   90.00
#
_symmetry.space_group_name_H-M   'P 1'
#
loop_
_entity.id
_entity.type
_entity.pdbx_description
1 polymer ?
#
loop_
_entity_poly.entity_id
_entity_poly.type
_entity_poly.pdbx_seq_one_letter_code
_entity_poly.pdbx_strand_id
1 'polypeptide(L)' 'MAHARRCAPAESCGFVVSTPEGERYFPGVNISGEPEDYFRMAPEDWLQAEMQGEIVALVHSHPGGLPWLSE' A
#
# COMPACT_ATOMS: atom_id res chain seq x y z
N MET A 1 8.33 5.83 4.43
CA MET A 1 9.08 4.57 4.71
C MET A 1 8.75 3.88 6.05
N ALA A 2 8.15 4.54 7.05
CA ALA A 2 7.86 3.89 8.33
C ALA A 2 6.89 2.70 8.25
N HIS A 3 5.92 2.74 7.32
CA HIS A 3 4.96 1.63 7.11
C HIS A 3 5.66 0.36 6.62
N ALA A 4 6.41 0.45 5.51
CA ALA A 4 7.19 -0.67 4.97
C ALA A 4 8.08 -1.36 6.01
N ARG A 5 8.75 -0.59 6.89
CA ARG A 5 9.59 -1.16 7.96
C ARG A 5 8.80 -1.93 9.03
N ARG A 6 7.55 -1.56 9.28
CA ARG A 6 6.69 -2.28 10.23
C ARG A 6 6.08 -3.55 9.64
N CYS A 7 5.88 -3.59 8.33
CA CYS A 7 5.34 -4.76 7.63
C CYS A 7 6.39 -5.83 7.40
N ALA A 8 7.66 -5.45 7.20
CA ALA A 8 8.75 -6.39 6.96
C ALA A 8 8.76 -7.55 7.99
N PRO A 9 8.85 -8.82 7.55
CA PRO A 9 9.25 -9.26 6.21
C PRO A 9 8.14 -9.22 5.15
N ALA A 10 6.87 -9.00 5.52
CA ALA A 10 5.80 -8.88 4.56
C ALA A 10 5.90 -7.59 3.72
N GLU A 11 5.42 -7.64 2.48
CA GLU A 11 5.18 -6.44 1.68
C GLU A 11 4.14 -5.56 2.37
N SER A 12 4.46 -4.28 2.54
CA SER A 12 3.44 -3.26 2.81
C SER A 12 2.69 -2.91 1.53
N CYS A 13 1.41 -2.55 1.65
CA CYS A 13 0.64 -1.94 0.57
C CYS A 13 -0.12 -0.69 1.07
N GLY A 14 -0.62 0.13 0.15
CA GLY A 14 -1.40 1.32 0.50
C GLY A 14 -1.68 2.20 -0.71
N PHE A 15 -2.20 3.39 -0.42
CA PHE A 15 -2.75 4.31 -1.41
C PHE A 15 -2.12 5.69 -1.27
N VAL A 16 -1.92 6.38 -2.38
CA VAL A 16 -1.79 7.84 -2.38
C VAL A 16 -3.14 8.39 -2.83
N VAL A 17 -3.71 9.24 -1.98
CA VAL A 17 -5.02 9.85 -2.20
C VAL A 17 -4.84 11.35 -2.32
N SER A 18 -5.37 11.94 -3.38
CA SER A 18 -5.47 13.39 -3.55
C SER A 18 -6.61 13.91 -2.68
N THR A 19 -6.28 14.58 -1.57
CA THR A 19 -7.26 15.21 -0.67
C THR A 19 -7.28 16.74 -0.87
N PRO A 20 -8.27 17.47 -0.33
CA PRO A 20 -8.28 18.94 -0.38
C PRO A 20 -7.04 19.60 0.22
N GLU A 21 -6.30 18.90 1.09
CA GLU A 21 -5.07 19.39 1.71
C GLU A 21 -3.79 18.90 1.00
N GLY A 22 -3.93 18.26 -0.16
CA GLY A 22 -2.85 17.69 -0.97
C GLY A 22 -2.82 16.17 -0.95
N GLU A 23 -1.83 15.61 -1.64
CA GLU A 23 -1.63 14.16 -1.70
C GLU A 23 -1.19 13.59 -0.35
N ARG A 24 -1.88 12.55 0.11
CA ARG A 24 -1.61 11.86 1.38
C ARG A 24 -1.50 10.37 1.19
N TYR A 25 -0.57 9.76 1.92
CA TYR A 25 -0.39 8.32 1.95
C TYR A 25 -1.28 7.67 3.02
N PHE A 26 -2.02 6.64 2.63
CA PHE A 26 -2.86 5.82 3.50
C PHE A 26 -2.32 4.38 3.53
N PRO A 27 -1.87 3.88 4.70
CA PRO A 27 -1.41 2.50 4.83
C PRO A 27 -2.59 1.54 4.70
N GLY A 28 -2.42 0.48 3.92
CA GLY A 28 -3.39 -0.62 3.81
C GLY A 28 -2.85 -1.92 4.41
N VAL A 29 -3.75 -2.89 4.57
CA VAL A 29 -3.48 -4.24 5.06
C VAL A 29 -3.23 -5.17 3.88
N ASN A 30 -2.10 -5.86 3.90
CA ASN A 30 -1.80 -6.93 2.96
C ASN A 30 -2.52 -8.22 3.40
N ILE A 31 -3.50 -8.68 2.61
CA ILE A 31 -4.29 -9.90 2.84
C ILE A 31 -3.86 -11.07 1.95
N SER A 32 -2.66 -11.01 1.37
CA SER A 32 -2.10 -12.13 0.62
C SER A 32 -1.93 -13.38 1.50
N GLY A 33 -2.13 -14.56 0.93
CA GLY A 33 -1.77 -15.83 1.58
C GLY A 33 -0.26 -16.05 1.64
N GLU A 34 0.49 -15.31 0.82
CA GLU A 34 1.96 -15.31 0.72
C GLU A 34 2.44 -13.86 0.84
N PRO A 35 2.38 -13.26 2.05
CA PRO A 35 2.53 -11.82 2.23
C PRO A 35 3.98 -11.32 2.13
N GLU A 36 4.98 -12.20 2.17
CA GLU A 36 6.39 -11.87 1.96
C GLU A 36 6.76 -11.71 0.48
N ASP A 37 6.00 -12.36 -0.42
CA ASP A 37 6.27 -12.38 -1.87
C ASP A 37 5.25 -11.59 -2.69
N TYR A 38 4.04 -11.41 -2.16
CA TYR A 38 2.95 -10.73 -2.85
C TYR A 38 2.14 -9.84 -1.90
N PHE A 39 1.50 -8.82 -2.48
CA PHE A 39 0.46 -8.08 -1.81
C PHE A 39 -0.92 -8.30 -2.42
N ARG A 40 -1.93 -8.29 -1.56
CA ARG A 40 -3.33 -8.13 -1.95
C ARG A 40 -3.94 -7.09 -1.02
N MET A 41 -4.55 -6.05 -1.58
CA MET A 41 -5.18 -5.00 -0.79
C MET A 41 -6.50 -5.49 -0.20
N ALA A 42 -6.76 -5.17 1.06
CA ALA A 42 -8.07 -5.36 1.67
C ALA A 42 -9.11 -4.46 0.96
N PRO A 43 -10.28 -4.98 0.54
CA PRO A 43 -11.33 -4.18 -0.08
C PRO A 43 -11.81 -3.02 0.80
N GLU A 44 -11.83 -3.23 2.12
CA GLU A 44 -12.23 -2.21 3.09
C GLU A 44 -11.29 -1.00 3.04
N ASP A 45 -9.98 -1.21 2.86
CA ASP A 45 -9.02 -0.11 2.79
C ASP A 45 -9.17 0.71 1.50
N TRP A 46 -9.53 0.05 0.39
CA TRP A 46 -9.87 0.75 -0.86
C TRP A 46 -11.06 1.69 -0.64
N LEU A 47 -12.14 1.17 -0.06
CA LEU A 47 -13.34 1.96 0.24
C LEU A 47 -13.01 3.12 1.18
N GLN A 48 -12.22 2.89 2.22
CA GLN A 48 -11.80 3.94 3.14
C GLN A 48 -10.96 5.01 2.43
N ALA A 49 -10.06 4.64 1.51
CA ALA A 49 -9.24 5.57 0.75
C ALA A 49 -10.07 6.43 -0.20
N GLU A 50 -11.02 5.83 -0.93
CA GLU A 50 -11.96 6.57 -1.81
C GLU A 50 -12.82 7.57 -1.03
N MET A 51 -13.18 7.26 0.21
CA MET A 51 -13.90 8.21 1.07
C MET A 51 -13.07 9.45 1.44
N GLN A 52 -11.74 9.41 1.32
CA GLN A 52 -10.86 10.56 1.61
C GLN A 52 -10.60 11.45 0.38
N GLY A 53 -10.80 10.94 -0.83
CA GLY A 53 -10.49 11.65 -2.08
C GLY A 53 -10.21 10.71 -3.25
N GLU A 54 -9.62 11.24 -4.31
CA GLU A 54 -9.25 10.46 -5.50
C GLU A 54 -7.99 9.64 -5.22
N ILE A 55 -8.05 8.32 -5.39
CA ILE A 55 -6.87 7.46 -5.36
C ILE A 55 -6.05 7.73 -6.63
N VAL A 56 -4.85 8.29 -6.47
CA VAL A 56 -3.96 8.65 -7.59
C VAL A 56 -2.80 7.67 -7.77
N ALA A 57 -2.49 6.86 -6.76
CA ALA A 57 -1.52 5.78 -6.87
C ALA A 57 -1.78 4.63 -5.89
N LEU A 58 -1.40 3.42 -6.33
CA LEU A 58 -1.22 2.25 -5.47
C LEU A 58 0.27 2.12 -5.15
N VAL A 59 0.59 1.79 -3.90
CA VAL A 59 1.98 1.68 -3.44
C VAL A 59 2.14 0.37 -2.71
N HIS A 60 3.17 -0.39 -3.07
CA HIS A 60 3.65 -1.52 -2.28
C HIS A 60 5.17 -1.43 -2.07
N SER A 61 5.71 -2.30 -1.23
CA SER A 61 7.15 -2.37 -0.95
C SER A 61 7.69 -3.74 -1.29
N HIS A 62 8.96 -3.81 -1.71
CA HIS A 62 9.73 -5.06 -1.81
C HIS A 62 10.77 -5.12 -0.68
N PRO A 63 10.50 -5.81 0.44
CA PRO A 63 11.43 -5.90 1.56
C PRO A 63 12.76 -6.53 1.14
N GLY A 64 13.86 -5.76 1.21
CA GLY A 64 15.18 -6.23 0.77
C GLY A 64 15.37 -6.35 -0.75
N GLY A 65 14.31 -6.10 -1.53
CA GLY A 65 14.33 -6.09 -2.99
C GLY A 65 14.64 -4.72 -3.60
N LEU A 66 14.75 -4.69 -4.92
CA LEU A 66 14.86 -3.46 -5.69
C LEU A 66 13.46 -2.88 -5.97
N PRO A 67 13.30 -1.56 -6.17
CA PRO A 67 11.99 -0.92 -6.39
C PRO A 67 11.52 -1.08 -7.85
N TRP A 68 11.56 -2.29 -8.39
CA TRP A 68 11.09 -2.63 -9.72
C TRP A 68 9.77 -3.38 -9.62
N LEU A 69 8.96 -3.34 -10.68
CA LEU A 69 7.78 -4.20 -10.73
C LEU A 69 8.22 -5.66 -10.87
N SER A 70 7.60 -6.54 -10.11
CA SER A 70 7.67 -7.99 -10.34
C SER A 70 7.04 -8.32 -11.70
N GLU A 71 7.49 -9.42 -12.32
CA GLU A 71 6.87 -9.95 -13.55
C GLU A 71 5.43 -10.47 -13.33
#